data_AF-A0A2J0UBE1-F1
#
_entry.id   AF-A0A2J0UBE1-F1
#
_cell.length_a   1.000
_cell.length_b   1.000
_cell.length_c   1.000
_cell.angle_alpha   90.00
_cell.angle_beta   90.00
_cell.angle_gamma   90.00
#
_symmetry.space_group_name_H-M   'P 1'
#
loop_
_entity.id
_entity.type
_entity.pdbx_description
1 polymer ?
#
loop_
_entity_poly.entity_id
_entity_poly.type
_entity_poly.pdbx_seq_one_letter_code
_entity_poly.pdbx_strand_id
1 'polypeptide(L)'
;MTRKIIDLDSVQPNGKRGETQRPAFTKINDNFAEIYRALDGVTMIGQRVDSLERALQTAIPGRNRLINGNFDFWQRATTGTIQGGEIYVADRWTVAALGCTHTANRGANLPAGGAAPESRRFLNSVVSKTSAGSSAYVAQKVESAVTLSDGEVTVSGFAYGPPGKRIGVRLIQHFGTGGSPSAAVSVELGTVAVTAASWTYFQLSARLPSVKGKTLGSNADSDFLWLVVDLCADAYGGVISGQSGEFGIAMMQLERGNRATAFDLRPLAHELQLCQRYYEKSYNLDVPPGTADGIGRDNQFYDRSVGVGSTSHIRCRVPKRVIPAYTVYSDVNGQAGRVSGASGGIGTVTSIVYAGQSGAQVNYQSAAGNWGSSFHWTADAEL
;
A
#
# COMPACT_ATOMS: atom_id res chain seq x y z
N MET A 1 4.23 52.82 9.33
CA MET A 1 5.59 52.96 9.89
C MET A 1 6.25 54.16 9.24
N THR A 2 6.98 54.98 10.00
CA THR A 2 7.44 56.29 9.53
C THR A 2 8.95 56.26 9.37
N ARG A 3 9.41 56.12 8.12
CA ARG A 3 10.83 56.18 7.72
C ARG A 3 11.49 57.38 8.39
N LYS A 4 12.57 57.17 9.15
CA LYS A 4 13.37 58.27 9.66
C LYS A 4 14.25 58.81 8.54
N ILE A 5 13.94 60.02 8.07
CA ILE A 5 14.68 60.69 6.98
C ILE A 5 15.78 61.55 7.59
N ILE A 6 16.98 61.47 7.01
CA ILE A 6 18.09 62.36 7.34
C ILE A 6 17.81 63.68 6.62
N ASP A 7 17.76 64.77 7.37
CA ASP A 7 17.60 66.10 6.80
C ASP A 7 18.96 66.62 6.33
N LEU A 8 19.02 66.99 5.06
CA LEU A 8 20.23 67.45 4.37
C LEU A 8 20.23 68.96 4.11
N ASP A 9 19.10 69.64 4.32
CA ASP A 9 18.82 70.94 3.74
C ASP A 9 18.65 72.05 4.79
N SER A 10 18.18 71.73 6.00
CA SER A 10 17.99 72.73 7.06
C SER A 10 19.31 73.35 7.52
N VAL A 11 19.34 74.68 7.66
CA VAL A 11 20.51 75.41 8.17
C VAL A 11 20.50 75.37 9.70
N GLN A 12 21.56 74.83 10.29
CA GLN A 12 21.73 74.75 11.74
C GLN A 12 22.25 76.07 12.35
N PRO A 13 22.14 76.26 13.68
CA PRO A 13 22.67 77.43 14.38
C PRO A 13 24.17 77.69 14.20
N ASN A 14 24.92 76.66 13.79
CA ASN A 14 26.35 76.75 13.48
C ASN A 14 26.65 77.19 12.02
N GLY A 15 25.61 77.56 11.25
CA GLY A 15 25.71 77.98 9.85
C GLY A 15 25.89 76.84 8.84
N LYS A 16 25.98 75.58 9.27
CA LYS A 16 26.09 74.41 8.39
C LYS A 16 24.71 73.90 7.97
N ARG A 17 24.62 73.31 6.78
CA ARG A 17 23.39 72.66 6.26
C ARG A 17 23.32 71.18 6.67
N GLY A 18 22.09 70.70 6.87
CA GLY A 18 21.77 69.31 7.20
C GLY A 18 22.04 68.96 8.66
N GLU A 19 21.63 67.76 9.07
CA GLU A 19 21.81 67.25 10.43
C GLU A 19 23.27 66.92 10.76
N THR A 20 23.64 66.95 12.05
CA THR A 20 24.99 66.53 12.47
C THR A 20 25.16 65.02 12.33
N GLN A 21 26.41 64.56 12.27
CA GLN A 21 26.75 63.14 12.05
C GLN A 21 26.05 62.21 13.05
N ARG A 22 26.04 62.56 14.34
CA ARG A 22 25.49 61.70 15.39
C ARG A 22 23.97 61.44 15.19
N PRO A 23 23.09 62.44 15.07
CA PRO A 23 21.68 62.25 14.70
C PRO A 23 21.47 61.46 13.41
N ALA A 24 22.27 61.73 12.37
CA ALA A 24 22.16 61.01 11.10
C ALA A 24 22.49 59.51 11.25
N PHE A 25 23.59 59.17 11.92
CA PHE A 25 23.97 57.79 12.21
C PHE A 25 22.99 57.08 13.16
N THR A 26 22.40 57.81 14.13
CA THR A 26 21.33 57.25 14.97
C THR A 26 20.12 56.87 14.13
N LYS A 27 19.66 57.73 13.21
CA LYS A 27 18.53 57.41 12.31
C LYS A 27 18.85 56.23 11.38
N ILE A 28 20.09 56.12 10.90
CA ILE A 28 20.55 54.99 10.10
C ILE A 28 20.43 53.69 10.91
N ASN A 29 21.00 53.66 12.12
CA ASN A 29 20.93 52.48 12.99
C ASN A 29 19.50 52.10 13.34
N ASP A 30 18.65 53.08 13.63
CA ASP A 30 17.24 52.85 13.93
C ASP A 30 16.48 52.23 12.73
N ASN A 31 16.69 52.77 11.53
CA ASN A 31 16.11 52.22 10.30
C ASN A 31 16.61 50.79 10.03
N PHE A 32 17.91 50.51 10.22
CA PHE A 32 18.46 49.16 10.08
C PHE A 32 17.93 48.19 11.12
N ALA A 33 17.81 48.61 12.37
CA ALA A 33 17.22 47.80 13.44
C ALA A 33 15.74 47.46 13.17
N GLU A 34 15.01 48.35 12.50
CA GLU A 34 13.64 48.08 12.01
C GLU A 34 13.64 47.07 10.87
N ILE A 35 14.51 47.24 9.87
CA ILE A 35 14.65 46.30 8.74
C ILE A 35 14.99 44.89 9.23
N TYR A 36 15.94 44.75 10.15
CA TYR A 36 16.30 43.44 10.71
C TYR A 36 15.13 42.79 11.45
N ARG A 37 14.39 43.55 12.27
CA ARG A 37 13.18 43.03 12.93
C ARG A 37 12.11 42.58 11.93
N ALA A 38 11.92 43.33 10.84
CA ALA A 38 10.99 42.94 9.79
C ALA A 38 11.44 41.65 9.07
N LEU A 39 12.75 41.52 8.79
CA LEU A 39 13.34 40.33 8.17
C LEU A 39 13.24 39.09 9.06
N ASP A 40 13.46 39.24 10.37
CA ASP A 40 13.22 38.19 11.35
C ASP A 40 11.75 37.76 11.35
N GLY A 41 10.83 38.73 11.27
CA GLY A 41 9.39 38.48 11.13
C GLY A 41 9.04 37.65 9.88
N VAL A 42 9.64 37.97 8.73
CA VAL A 42 9.46 37.21 7.48
C VAL A 42 10.03 35.79 7.61
N THR A 43 11.19 35.64 8.22
CA THR A 43 11.82 34.34 8.47
C THR A 43 10.93 33.45 9.36
N MET A 44 10.36 34.03 10.42
CA MET A 44 9.41 33.36 11.32
C MET A 44 8.12 32.96 10.60
N ILE A 45 7.62 33.78 9.68
CA ILE A 45 6.46 33.42 8.83
C ILE A 45 6.81 32.20 7.98
N GLY A 46 7.98 32.20 7.32
CA GLY A 46 8.44 31.04 6.52
C GLY A 46 8.48 29.75 7.35
N GLN A 47 9.10 29.79 8.53
CA GLN A 47 9.14 28.63 9.44
C GLN A 47 7.76 28.15 9.87
N ARG A 48 6.81 29.07 10.10
CA ARG A 48 5.42 28.72 10.45
C ARG A 48 4.68 28.10 9.27
N VAL A 49 4.89 28.59 8.05
CA VAL A 49 4.33 28.00 6.82
C VAL A 49 4.86 26.58 6.63
N ASP A 50 6.18 26.38 6.70
CA ASP A 50 6.79 25.03 6.60
C ASP A 50 6.24 24.07 7.66
N SER A 51 6.06 24.56 8.89
CA SER A 51 5.49 23.76 9.99
C SER A 51 4.03 23.41 9.74
N LEU A 52 3.24 24.36 9.21
CA LEU A 52 1.84 24.15 8.87
C LEU A 52 1.69 23.17 7.70
N GLU A 53 2.52 23.28 6.67
CA GLU A 53 2.54 22.34 5.55
C GLU A 53 2.84 20.91 6.02
N ARG A 54 3.83 20.74 6.91
CA ARG A 54 4.12 19.42 7.52
C ARG A 54 2.95 18.89 8.34
N ALA A 55 2.30 19.75 9.13
CA ALA A 55 1.14 19.36 9.95
C ALA A 55 -0.08 18.98 9.10
N LEU A 56 -0.35 19.72 8.02
CA LEU A 56 -1.41 19.39 7.07
C LEU A 56 -1.12 18.10 6.31
N GLN A 57 0.14 17.90 5.91
CA GLN A 57 0.57 16.66 5.29
C GLN A 57 0.31 15.48 6.21
N THR A 58 0.64 15.53 7.50
CA THR A 58 0.37 14.41 8.41
C THR A 58 -1.10 14.25 8.80
N ALA A 59 -1.91 15.31 8.75
CA ALA A 59 -3.30 15.30 9.21
C ALA A 59 -4.31 14.70 8.22
N ILE A 60 -4.02 14.65 6.92
CA ILE A 60 -4.96 14.16 5.91
C ILE A 60 -4.56 12.75 5.47
N PRO A 61 -5.30 11.69 5.89
CA PRO A 61 -5.03 10.32 5.45
C PRO A 61 -5.35 10.15 3.95
N GLY A 62 -4.67 9.20 3.30
CA GLY A 62 -4.87 8.87 1.88
C GLY A 62 -3.78 9.41 0.95
N ARG A 63 -2.64 9.86 1.49
CA ARG A 63 -1.46 10.26 0.71
C ARG A 63 -0.79 9.04 0.10
N ASN A 64 -0.59 8.01 0.94
CA ASN A 64 -0.07 6.74 0.48
C ASN A 64 -1.13 6.08 -0.42
N ARG A 65 -0.73 5.69 -1.63
CA ARG A 65 -1.60 4.96 -2.55
C ARG A 65 -1.59 3.47 -2.33
N LEU A 66 -0.67 2.99 -1.50
CA LEU A 66 -0.62 1.60 -1.08
C LEU A 66 -1.61 1.35 0.07
N ILE A 67 -2.12 0.14 0.08
CA ILE A 67 -2.95 -0.44 1.13
C ILE A 67 -2.10 -1.49 1.83
N ASN A 68 -2.19 -1.57 3.14
CA ASN A 68 -1.45 -2.46 4.01
C ASN A 68 0.07 -2.30 3.86
N GLY A 69 0.57 -1.08 3.60
CA GLY A 69 2.01 -0.83 3.44
C GLY A 69 2.83 -1.08 4.71
N ASN A 70 2.17 -1.09 5.87
CA ASN A 70 2.74 -1.46 7.17
C ASN A 70 2.64 -2.98 7.47
N PHE A 71 2.01 -3.75 6.57
CA PHE A 71 1.82 -5.20 6.65
C PHE A 71 1.09 -5.70 7.90
N ASP A 72 0.17 -4.89 8.44
CA ASP A 72 -0.60 -5.20 9.64
C ASP A 72 -1.61 -6.35 9.43
N PHE A 73 -2.14 -6.49 8.21
CA PHE A 73 -3.17 -7.48 7.88
C PHE A 73 -2.65 -8.59 6.96
N TRP A 74 -3.01 -9.84 7.28
CA TRP A 74 -2.63 -11.05 6.54
C TRP A 74 -3.82 -12.00 6.50
N GLN A 75 -4.96 -11.53 5.97
CA GLN A 75 -6.20 -12.32 6.03
C GLN A 75 -6.12 -13.62 5.22
N ARG A 76 -5.28 -13.68 4.18
CA ARG A 76 -5.19 -14.79 3.23
C ARG A 76 -4.35 -15.95 3.77
N ALA A 77 -3.12 -15.66 4.19
CA ALA A 77 -2.19 -16.61 4.82
C ALA A 77 -1.10 -15.81 5.52
N THR A 78 -0.36 -16.41 6.45
CA THR A 78 0.80 -15.76 7.11
C THR A 78 2.14 -16.18 6.49
N THR A 79 2.10 -17.12 5.56
CA THR A 79 3.22 -17.62 4.77
C THR A 79 2.72 -18.12 3.43
N GLY A 80 3.56 -18.14 2.41
CA GLY A 80 3.24 -18.70 1.10
C GLY A 80 4.51 -18.93 0.29
N THR A 81 4.58 -20.05 -0.42
CA THR A 81 5.69 -20.36 -1.34
C THR A 81 5.17 -20.46 -2.76
N ILE A 82 5.85 -19.80 -3.70
CA ILE A 82 5.54 -19.86 -5.12
C ILE A 82 6.78 -20.19 -5.95
N GLN A 83 6.55 -20.99 -7.00
CA GLN A 83 7.51 -21.36 -8.04
C GLN A 83 6.77 -21.27 -9.37
N GLY A 84 7.05 -20.26 -10.19
CA GLY A 84 6.38 -20.08 -11.48
C GLY A 84 4.98 -19.46 -11.36
N GLY A 85 4.91 -18.19 -10.95
CA GLY A 85 3.66 -17.44 -10.86
C GLY A 85 3.70 -16.33 -9.82
N GLU A 86 2.52 -15.90 -9.39
CA GLU A 86 2.30 -14.84 -8.39
C GLU A 86 1.19 -15.27 -7.42
N ILE A 87 1.33 -14.99 -6.13
CA ILE A 87 0.33 -15.26 -5.09
C ILE A 87 0.16 -14.06 -4.16
N TYR A 88 -1.04 -13.88 -3.62
CA TYR A 88 -1.30 -12.91 -2.56
C TYR A 88 -1.02 -13.49 -1.17
N VAL A 89 -0.41 -12.69 -0.28
CA VAL A 89 -0.08 -13.10 1.10
C VAL A 89 -0.56 -12.09 2.13
N ALA A 90 0.07 -10.91 2.19
CA ALA A 90 -0.26 -9.83 3.13
C ALA A 90 -1.40 -8.97 2.57
N ASP A 91 -2.57 -9.58 2.46
CA ASP A 91 -3.74 -9.03 1.78
C ASP A 91 -3.44 -8.61 0.34
N ARG A 92 -3.30 -7.31 0.09
CA ARG A 92 -3.11 -6.69 -1.23
C ARG A 92 -1.73 -6.91 -1.85
N TRP A 93 -0.78 -7.40 -1.06
CA TRP A 93 0.60 -7.62 -1.50
C TRP A 93 0.78 -9.00 -2.10
N THR A 94 1.36 -9.01 -3.30
CA THR A 94 1.73 -10.23 -4.00
C THR A 94 3.21 -10.54 -3.85
N VAL A 95 3.53 -11.82 -3.98
CA VAL A 95 4.89 -12.31 -4.20
C VAL A 95 4.92 -13.17 -5.44
N ALA A 96 5.94 -12.99 -6.26
CA ALA A 96 6.10 -13.72 -7.51
C ALA A 96 7.46 -14.39 -7.63
N ALA A 97 7.51 -15.46 -8.42
CA ALA A 97 8.72 -16.17 -8.79
C ALA A 97 8.63 -16.69 -10.23
N LEU A 98 9.59 -16.36 -11.06
CA LEU A 98 9.82 -16.95 -12.38
C LEU A 98 11.25 -17.50 -12.42
N GLY A 99 11.39 -18.79 -12.74
CA GLY A 99 12.71 -19.44 -12.79
C GLY A 99 13.43 -19.47 -11.43
N CYS A 100 12.72 -19.36 -10.31
CA CYS A 100 13.25 -19.44 -8.95
C CYS A 100 12.16 -19.85 -7.95
N THR A 101 12.49 -19.86 -6.65
CA THR A 101 11.53 -20.04 -5.56
C THR A 101 11.46 -18.77 -4.72
N HIS A 102 10.25 -18.33 -4.38
CA HIS A 102 10.01 -17.21 -3.48
C HIS A 102 9.04 -17.65 -2.37
N THR A 103 9.52 -17.61 -1.13
CA THR A 103 8.71 -17.86 0.07
C THR A 103 8.52 -16.56 0.85
N ALA A 104 7.28 -16.15 1.06
CA ALA A 104 6.94 -15.00 1.89
C ALA A 104 6.54 -15.46 3.29
N ASN A 105 6.90 -14.69 4.31
CA ASN A 105 6.56 -14.93 5.71
C ASN A 105 6.18 -13.61 6.39
N ARG A 106 5.19 -13.69 7.29
CA ARG A 106 4.86 -12.58 8.19
C ARG A 106 5.92 -12.43 9.26
N GLY A 107 6.67 -11.34 9.21
CA GLY A 107 7.60 -10.97 10.27
C GLY A 107 6.87 -10.62 11.57
N ALA A 108 7.32 -11.19 12.68
CA ALA A 108 6.85 -10.87 14.03
C ALA A 108 8.00 -10.14 14.76
N ASN A 109 7.88 -8.81 14.87
CA ASN A 109 8.87 -7.88 15.46
C ASN A 109 10.08 -7.57 14.58
N LEU A 110 10.34 -6.27 14.41
CA LEU A 110 11.55 -5.78 13.76
C LEU A 110 12.77 -6.19 14.61
N PRO A 111 13.88 -6.65 14.02
CA PRO A 111 15.18 -6.73 14.67
C PRO A 111 15.49 -5.46 15.47
N ALA A 112 16.10 -5.64 16.63
CA ALA A 112 16.49 -4.55 17.53
C ALA A 112 17.27 -3.47 16.75
N GLY A 113 16.72 -2.25 16.71
CA GLY A 113 17.28 -1.14 15.92
C GLY A 113 16.31 0.01 15.67
N GLY A 114 15.00 -0.16 15.93
CA GLY A 114 14.02 0.94 16.06
C GLY A 114 13.77 1.79 14.81
N ALA A 115 14.39 1.47 13.67
CA ALA A 115 14.38 2.36 12.51
C ALA A 115 13.03 2.44 11.78
N ALA A 116 12.16 1.43 11.91
CA ALA A 116 10.77 1.47 11.40
C ALA A 116 9.78 1.54 12.59
N PRO A 117 9.74 2.68 13.31
CA PRO A 117 9.16 2.76 14.66
C PRO A 117 7.67 2.42 14.75
N GLU A 118 6.93 2.53 13.64
CA GLU A 118 5.48 2.30 13.60
C GLU A 118 5.10 0.93 12.99
N SER A 119 6.08 0.16 12.52
CA SER A 119 5.83 -1.18 11.95
C SER A 119 5.66 -2.22 13.04
N ARG A 120 4.49 -2.86 13.07
CA ARG A 120 4.22 -4.01 13.98
C ARG A 120 4.54 -5.35 13.32
N ARG A 121 4.54 -5.35 11.99
CA ARG A 121 4.76 -6.49 11.11
C ARG A 121 5.59 -6.03 9.92
N PHE A 122 6.10 -6.98 9.16
CA PHE A 122 6.77 -6.73 7.89
C PHE A 122 6.60 -7.95 6.97
N LEU A 123 6.81 -7.76 5.68
CA LEU A 123 6.85 -8.86 4.72
C LEU A 123 8.30 -9.33 4.59
N ASN A 124 8.56 -10.58 4.97
CA ASN A 124 9.85 -11.23 4.81
C ASN A 124 9.82 -12.15 3.59
N SER A 125 10.76 -11.98 2.68
CA SER A 125 10.87 -12.70 1.42
C SER A 125 12.15 -13.51 1.36
N VAL A 126 12.04 -14.82 1.26
CA VAL A 126 13.16 -15.74 1.03
C VAL A 126 13.16 -16.15 -0.44
N VAL A 127 14.17 -15.67 -1.17
CA VAL A 127 14.39 -15.99 -2.59
C VAL A 127 15.52 -17.01 -2.71
N SER A 128 15.28 -18.11 -3.44
CA SER A 128 16.24 -19.19 -3.61
C SER A 128 16.13 -19.85 -4.98
N LYS A 129 17.10 -20.73 -5.31
CA LYS A 129 17.18 -21.44 -6.61
C LYS A 129 17.19 -20.49 -7.81
N THR A 130 17.96 -19.41 -7.72
CA THR A 130 18.07 -18.39 -8.76
C THR A 130 19.18 -18.70 -9.75
N SER A 131 19.01 -18.19 -10.97
CA SER A 131 19.98 -18.16 -12.06
C SER A 131 19.85 -16.81 -12.79
N ALA A 132 20.74 -16.55 -13.75
CA ALA A 132 20.45 -15.50 -14.74
C ALA A 132 19.08 -15.78 -15.39
N GLY A 133 18.29 -14.74 -15.64
CA GLY A 133 16.91 -14.85 -16.14
C GLY A 133 15.85 -15.11 -15.07
N SER A 134 16.22 -15.43 -13.82
CA SER A 134 15.24 -15.55 -12.73
C SER A 134 14.64 -14.18 -12.39
N SER A 135 13.38 -14.19 -11.96
CA SER A 135 12.72 -13.01 -11.43
C SER A 135 11.96 -13.34 -10.14
N ALA A 136 12.18 -12.56 -9.09
CA ALA A 136 11.41 -12.61 -7.87
C ALA A 136 11.11 -11.18 -7.41
N TYR A 137 9.86 -10.90 -7.09
CA TYR A 137 9.44 -9.58 -6.64
C TYR A 137 8.30 -9.64 -5.63
N VAL A 138 8.16 -8.54 -4.90
CA VAL A 138 7.01 -8.23 -4.04
C VAL A 138 6.31 -7.03 -4.66
N ALA A 139 4.99 -7.06 -4.75
CA ALA A 139 4.30 -6.02 -5.50
C ALA A 139 2.89 -5.70 -4.98
N GLN A 140 2.38 -4.55 -5.40
CA GLN A 140 1.00 -4.17 -5.17
C GLN A 140 0.47 -3.32 -6.33
N LYS A 141 -0.68 -3.74 -6.86
CA LYS A 141 -1.42 -2.98 -7.87
C LYS A 141 -2.30 -1.92 -7.20
N VAL A 142 -2.36 -0.74 -7.80
CA VAL A 142 -3.20 0.40 -7.43
C VAL A 142 -4.16 0.66 -8.58
N GLU A 143 -5.43 0.85 -8.29
CA GLU A 143 -6.47 1.02 -9.32
C GLU A 143 -6.16 2.19 -10.25
N SER A 144 -6.40 1.96 -11.53
CA SER A 144 -6.19 2.85 -12.66
C SER A 144 -4.73 3.22 -12.98
N ALA A 145 -4.38 3.12 -14.26
CA ALA A 145 -3.09 3.58 -14.80
C ALA A 145 -2.91 5.11 -14.72
N VAL A 146 -4.02 5.86 -14.56
CA VAL A 146 -4.04 7.32 -14.42
C VAL A 146 -3.52 7.74 -13.04
N THR A 147 -3.61 6.85 -12.04
CA THR A 147 -3.18 7.14 -10.68
C THR A 147 -1.73 7.64 -10.67
N LEU A 148 -1.52 8.81 -10.05
CA LEU A 148 -0.23 9.52 -9.96
C LEU A 148 0.44 9.90 -11.30
N SER A 149 -0.22 9.66 -12.44
CA SER A 149 0.36 9.96 -13.76
C SER A 149 0.67 11.45 -13.96
N ASP A 150 1.53 11.69 -14.96
CA ASP A 150 2.01 13.01 -15.39
C ASP A 150 2.61 13.86 -14.26
N GLY A 151 3.70 13.36 -13.68
CA GLY A 151 4.42 14.12 -12.67
C GLY A 151 5.43 13.31 -11.88
N GLU A 152 6.08 13.97 -10.92
CA GLU A 152 6.98 13.31 -9.99
C GLU A 152 6.21 12.41 -9.02
N VAL A 153 6.75 11.23 -8.78
CA VAL A 153 6.25 10.26 -7.80
C VAL A 153 7.41 9.77 -6.94
N THR A 154 7.11 9.42 -5.70
CA THR A 154 8.08 8.91 -4.75
C THR A 154 7.61 7.59 -4.15
N VAL A 155 8.51 6.62 -4.10
CA VAL A 155 8.37 5.39 -3.31
C VAL A 155 9.34 5.45 -2.14
N SER A 156 8.85 5.19 -0.94
CA SER A 156 9.67 5.10 0.26
C SER A 156 9.29 3.92 1.13
N GLY A 157 10.21 3.51 2.00
CA GLY A 157 9.98 2.46 2.98
C GLY A 157 11.27 2.07 3.68
N PHE A 158 11.23 0.93 4.35
CA PHE A 158 12.40 0.33 4.96
C PHE A 158 12.67 -1.02 4.33
N ALA A 159 13.95 -1.32 4.13
CA ALA A 159 14.40 -2.63 3.67
C ALA A 159 15.53 -3.19 4.54
N TYR A 160 15.58 -4.50 4.69
CA TYR A 160 16.76 -5.22 5.19
C TYR A 160 17.05 -6.41 4.27
N GLY A 161 18.28 -6.91 4.32
CA GLY A 161 18.66 -8.10 3.58
C GLY A 161 20.15 -8.39 3.64
N PRO A 162 20.68 -9.36 2.87
CA PRO A 162 22.05 -9.80 3.05
C PRO A 162 23.04 -8.69 2.63
N PRO A 163 24.15 -8.47 3.36
CA PRO A 163 25.14 -7.46 3.00
C PRO A 163 25.66 -7.64 1.56
N GLY A 164 25.84 -6.54 0.84
CA GLY A 164 26.29 -6.54 -0.56
C GLY A 164 25.21 -6.87 -1.58
N LYS A 165 23.96 -7.10 -1.15
CA LYS A 165 22.79 -7.25 -2.02
C LYS A 165 22.03 -5.95 -2.15
N ARG A 166 21.14 -5.89 -3.16
CA ARG A 166 20.31 -4.71 -3.44
C ARG A 166 18.89 -5.15 -3.79
N ILE A 167 17.92 -4.27 -3.59
CA ILE A 167 16.57 -4.42 -4.15
C ILE A 167 16.39 -3.37 -5.25
N GLY A 168 15.61 -3.71 -6.28
CA GLY A 168 15.16 -2.80 -7.33
C GLY A 168 13.76 -2.29 -7.05
N VAL A 169 13.45 -1.06 -7.47
CA VAL A 169 12.10 -0.50 -7.37
C VAL A 169 11.69 0.07 -8.71
N ARG A 170 10.49 -0.30 -9.17
CA ARG A 170 9.90 0.21 -10.39
C ARG A 170 8.39 0.39 -10.29
N LEU A 171 7.88 1.24 -11.15
CA LEU A 171 6.45 1.45 -11.36
C LEU A 171 6.07 1.01 -12.78
N ILE A 172 4.91 0.39 -12.93
CA ILE A 172 4.40 -0.03 -14.24
C ILE A 172 2.98 0.52 -14.44
N GLN A 173 2.77 1.31 -15.48
CA GLN A 173 1.42 1.67 -15.94
C GLN A 173 0.92 0.58 -16.90
N HIS A 174 -0.09 -0.18 -16.48
CA HIS A 174 -0.76 -1.18 -17.30
C HIS A 174 -2.10 -0.65 -17.77
N PHE A 175 -2.30 -0.56 -19.08
CA PHE A 175 -3.46 0.12 -19.68
C PHE A 175 -4.70 -0.77 -19.84
N GLY A 176 -4.72 -1.95 -19.20
CA GLY A 176 -5.88 -2.84 -19.20
C GLY A 176 -5.80 -3.98 -20.20
N THR A 177 -6.87 -4.74 -20.29
CA THR A 177 -7.00 -5.93 -21.15
C THR A 177 -8.24 -5.85 -22.04
N GLY A 178 -8.32 -6.71 -23.07
CA GLY A 178 -9.39 -6.70 -24.05
C GLY A 178 -9.20 -5.63 -25.13
N GLY A 179 -9.58 -5.94 -26.37
CA GLY A 179 -9.36 -5.05 -27.52
C GLY A 179 -7.86 -4.90 -27.85
N SER A 180 -7.39 -3.66 -27.97
CA SER A 180 -5.99 -3.33 -28.33
C SER A 180 -5.44 -2.20 -27.45
N PRO A 181 -5.23 -2.44 -26.14
CA PRO A 181 -4.69 -1.44 -25.23
C PRO A 181 -3.25 -1.06 -25.61
N SER A 182 -2.83 0.12 -25.18
CA SER A 182 -1.41 0.51 -25.27
C SER A 182 -0.52 -0.44 -24.47
N ALA A 183 0.72 -0.64 -24.95
CA ALA A 183 1.72 -1.41 -24.23
C ALA A 183 2.02 -0.79 -22.85
N ALA A 184 2.26 -1.65 -21.85
CA ALA A 184 2.61 -1.21 -20.51
C ALA A 184 3.90 -0.38 -20.50
N VAL A 185 3.96 0.62 -19.63
CA VAL A 185 5.13 1.51 -19.47
C VAL A 185 5.77 1.22 -18.13
N SER A 186 7.03 0.79 -18.14
CA SER A 186 7.82 0.54 -16.94
C SER A 186 8.78 1.70 -16.68
N VAL A 187 8.83 2.16 -15.44
CA VAL A 187 9.73 3.22 -14.96
C VAL A 187 10.54 2.65 -13.81
N GLU A 188 11.85 2.45 -14.01
CA GLU A 188 12.77 2.09 -12.93
C GLU A 188 13.07 3.34 -12.10
N LEU A 189 12.77 3.27 -10.80
CA LEU A 189 13.09 4.34 -9.84
C LEU A 189 14.53 4.21 -9.33
N GLY A 190 15.08 3.00 -9.41
CA GLY A 190 16.47 2.72 -9.05
C GLY A 190 16.60 1.52 -8.12
N THR A 191 17.68 1.51 -7.37
CA THR A 191 18.10 0.37 -6.55
C THR A 191 18.57 0.82 -5.18
N VAL A 192 18.28 0.01 -4.16
CA VAL A 192 18.58 0.29 -2.76
C VAL A 192 19.53 -0.78 -2.25
N ALA A 193 20.67 -0.38 -1.69
CA ALA A 193 21.55 -1.32 -1.01
C ALA A 193 20.93 -1.76 0.32
N VAL A 194 20.98 -3.05 0.63
CA VAL A 194 20.44 -3.62 1.87
C VAL A 194 21.55 -4.15 2.78
N THR A 195 21.24 -4.25 4.07
CA THR A 195 22.14 -4.78 5.10
C THR A 195 21.36 -5.61 6.10
N ALA A 196 22.06 -6.54 6.77
CA ALA A 196 21.49 -7.40 7.80
C ALA A 196 21.64 -6.80 9.20
N ALA A 197 22.39 -5.71 9.35
CA ALA A 197 22.65 -5.07 10.63
C ALA A 197 21.47 -4.21 11.12
N SER A 198 20.70 -3.62 10.20
CA SER A 198 19.59 -2.72 10.51
C SER A 198 18.65 -2.56 9.32
N TRP A 199 17.43 -2.09 9.60
CA TRP A 199 16.51 -1.62 8.58
C TRP A 199 17.03 -0.30 7.99
N THR A 200 17.16 -0.26 6.67
CA THR A 200 17.60 0.91 5.93
C THR A 200 16.39 1.64 5.37
N TYR A 201 16.19 2.90 5.79
CA TYR A 201 15.21 3.79 5.15
C TYR A 201 15.66 4.09 3.72
N PHE A 202 14.72 4.07 2.78
CA PHE A 202 14.97 4.51 1.42
C PHE A 202 13.82 5.37 0.89
N GLN A 203 14.19 6.21 -0.07
CA GLN A 203 13.32 7.03 -0.89
C GLN A 203 13.89 7.00 -2.30
N LEU A 204 13.06 6.67 -3.29
CA LEU A 204 13.38 6.80 -4.70
C LEU A 204 12.27 7.57 -5.39
N SER A 205 12.63 8.50 -6.26
CA SER A 205 11.69 9.32 -7.02
C SER A 205 12.02 9.33 -8.50
N ALA A 206 10.98 9.44 -9.31
CA ALA A 206 11.08 9.56 -10.76
C ALA A 206 9.83 10.24 -11.33
N ARG A 207 9.91 10.70 -12.57
CA ARG A 207 8.75 11.19 -13.30
C ARG A 207 7.93 10.03 -13.87
N LEU A 208 6.68 9.90 -13.44
CA LEU A 208 5.71 8.99 -14.04
C LEU A 208 5.09 9.64 -15.30
N PRO A 209 5.12 8.97 -16.46
CA PRO A 209 4.61 9.53 -17.71
C PRO A 209 3.11 9.85 -17.68
N SER A 210 2.70 10.72 -18.60
CA SER A 210 1.28 11.00 -18.85
C SER A 210 0.61 9.81 -19.53
N VAL A 211 -0.65 9.57 -19.18
CA VAL A 211 -1.51 8.59 -19.87
C VAL A 211 -2.23 9.20 -21.08
N LYS A 212 -2.07 10.51 -21.34
CA LYS A 212 -2.71 11.18 -22.47
C LYS A 212 -2.27 10.54 -23.80
N GLY A 213 -3.24 10.17 -24.63
CA GLY A 213 -3.01 9.50 -25.92
C GLY A 213 -2.78 7.98 -25.81
N LYS A 214 -2.81 7.40 -24.61
CA LYS A 214 -2.84 5.95 -24.42
C LYS A 214 -4.26 5.42 -24.61
N THR A 215 -4.35 4.22 -25.17
CA THR A 215 -5.61 3.47 -25.33
C THR A 215 -5.78 2.52 -24.15
N LEU A 216 -6.90 2.64 -23.43
CA LEU A 216 -7.26 1.69 -22.38
C LEU A 216 -7.90 0.44 -22.98
N GLY A 217 -7.77 -0.68 -22.27
CA GLY A 217 -8.39 -1.94 -22.63
C GLY A 217 -9.92 -1.86 -22.56
N SER A 218 -10.61 -2.72 -23.32
CA SER A 218 -12.08 -2.75 -23.34
C SER A 218 -12.69 -3.41 -22.11
N ASN A 219 -11.92 -4.23 -21.38
CA ASN A 219 -12.38 -4.81 -20.12
C ASN A 219 -12.33 -3.76 -19.03
N ALA A 220 -13.49 -3.44 -18.45
CA ALA A 220 -13.62 -2.50 -17.35
C ALA A 220 -12.71 -2.90 -16.17
N ASP A 221 -12.20 -1.88 -15.46
CA ASP A 221 -11.45 -2.03 -14.20
C ASP A 221 -10.24 -2.98 -14.28
N SER A 222 -9.60 -3.06 -15.45
CA SER A 222 -8.42 -3.89 -15.71
C SER A 222 -7.12 -3.11 -15.85
N ASP A 223 -7.17 -1.77 -15.88
CA ASP A 223 -6.00 -0.89 -15.86
C ASP A 223 -5.54 -0.58 -14.43
N PHE A 224 -4.23 -0.44 -14.24
CA PHE A 224 -3.64 -0.22 -12.92
C PHE A 224 -2.26 0.42 -13.00
N LEU A 225 -1.87 1.08 -11.91
CA LEU A 225 -0.47 1.39 -11.60
C LEU A 225 0.08 0.28 -10.70
N TRP A 226 1.24 -0.27 -11.03
CA TRP A 226 1.84 -1.37 -10.30
C TRP A 226 3.14 -0.94 -9.63
N LEU A 227 3.21 -1.01 -8.30
CA LEU A 227 4.47 -0.94 -7.59
C LEU A 227 5.11 -2.32 -7.55
N VAL A 228 6.34 -2.43 -8.00
CA VAL A 228 7.14 -3.65 -7.94
C VAL A 228 8.46 -3.38 -7.22
N VAL A 229 8.75 -4.20 -6.21
CA VAL A 229 10.05 -4.29 -5.54
C VAL A 229 10.71 -5.59 -5.99
N ASP A 230 11.67 -5.49 -6.90
CA ASP A 230 12.40 -6.62 -7.44
C ASP A 230 13.51 -7.05 -6.47
N LEU A 231 13.48 -8.33 -6.09
CA LEU A 231 14.48 -8.98 -5.23
C LEU A 231 15.51 -9.76 -6.06
N CYS A 232 15.13 -10.14 -7.28
CA CYS A 232 15.94 -10.78 -8.30
C CYS A 232 15.36 -10.41 -9.67
N ALA A 233 16.17 -9.89 -10.59
CA ALA A 233 15.77 -9.56 -11.96
C ALA A 233 16.97 -9.30 -12.87
N ASP A 234 16.82 -9.59 -14.17
CA ASP A 234 17.73 -9.13 -15.23
C ASP A 234 17.39 -7.68 -15.64
N ALA A 235 17.39 -6.79 -14.66
CA ALA A 235 17.09 -5.37 -14.78
C ALA A 235 18.15 -4.54 -14.04
N TYR A 236 18.02 -3.21 -14.03
CA TYR A 236 18.90 -2.32 -13.28
C TYR A 236 20.41 -2.51 -13.60
N GLY A 237 20.74 -2.75 -14.88
CA GLY A 237 22.12 -3.03 -15.31
C GLY A 237 22.69 -4.37 -14.80
N GLY A 238 21.83 -5.31 -14.40
CA GLY A 238 22.21 -6.66 -13.96
C GLY A 238 22.66 -6.76 -12.50
N VAL A 239 22.59 -5.68 -11.73
CA VAL A 239 23.11 -5.65 -10.34
C VAL A 239 22.33 -6.53 -9.36
N ILE A 240 21.13 -6.97 -9.73
CA ILE A 240 20.30 -7.92 -8.97
C ILE A 240 19.98 -9.21 -9.77
N SER A 241 20.72 -9.48 -10.85
CA SER A 241 20.54 -10.69 -11.65
C SER A 241 20.98 -11.94 -10.87
N GLY A 242 20.20 -13.01 -10.92
CA GLY A 242 20.48 -14.28 -10.25
C GLY A 242 20.62 -14.20 -8.73
N GLN A 243 20.15 -13.13 -8.09
CA GLN A 243 20.32 -12.88 -6.67
C GLN A 243 19.35 -13.70 -5.82
N SER A 244 19.88 -14.42 -4.83
CA SER A 244 19.12 -15.08 -3.76
C SER A 244 19.37 -14.41 -2.41
N GLY A 245 18.48 -14.64 -1.45
CA GLY A 245 18.62 -14.12 -0.08
C GLY A 245 17.30 -13.97 0.64
N GLU A 246 17.41 -13.54 1.90
CA GLU A 246 16.27 -13.12 2.72
C GLU A 246 16.19 -11.60 2.73
N PHE A 247 15.06 -11.05 2.29
CA PHE A 247 14.82 -9.63 2.17
C PHE A 247 13.54 -9.27 2.90
N GLY A 248 13.57 -8.29 3.79
CA GLY A 248 12.34 -7.75 4.36
C GLY A 248 12.05 -6.35 3.89
N ILE A 249 10.75 -6.04 3.79
CA ILE A 249 10.23 -4.70 3.51
C ILE A 249 9.16 -4.31 4.53
N ALA A 250 9.16 -3.03 4.92
CA ALA A 250 8.26 -2.46 5.92
C ALA A 250 7.90 -1.01 5.59
N MET A 251 6.76 -0.53 6.12
CA MET A 251 6.26 0.85 5.98
C MET A 251 6.33 1.39 4.54
N MET A 252 5.89 0.59 3.57
CA MET A 252 5.93 0.95 2.16
C MET A 252 4.93 2.05 1.83
N GLN A 253 5.40 3.09 1.15
CA GLN A 253 4.61 4.24 0.73
C GLN A 253 4.87 4.58 -0.74
N LEU A 254 3.79 4.90 -1.46
CA LEU A 254 3.81 5.47 -2.81
C LEU A 254 2.96 6.74 -2.83
N GLU A 255 3.55 7.86 -3.22
CA GLU A 255 2.88 9.16 -3.21
C GLU A 255 3.33 10.08 -4.35
N ARG A 256 2.59 11.19 -4.55
CA ARG A 256 2.93 12.23 -5.53
C ARG A 256 4.02 13.14 -4.96
N GLY A 257 4.90 13.62 -5.83
CA GLY A 257 6.01 14.51 -5.49
C GLY A 257 7.36 13.82 -5.63
N ASN A 258 8.43 14.59 -5.53
CA ASN A 258 9.81 14.11 -5.65
C ASN A 258 10.49 13.84 -4.29
N ARG A 259 9.75 14.01 -3.20
CA ARG A 259 10.19 13.77 -1.82
C ARG A 259 9.11 13.01 -1.07
N ALA A 260 9.55 12.07 -0.25
CA ALA A 260 8.73 11.30 0.64
C ALA A 260 8.29 12.16 1.82
N THR A 261 7.02 12.03 2.18
CA THR A 261 6.48 12.57 3.42
C THR A 261 6.62 11.53 4.53
N ALA A 262 6.24 11.89 5.76
CA ALA A 262 6.10 10.91 6.82
C ALA A 262 5.11 9.81 6.43
N PHE A 263 5.36 8.58 6.89
CA PHE A 263 4.51 7.44 6.60
C PHE A 263 3.04 7.75 6.97
N ASP A 264 2.13 7.51 6.02
CA ASP A 264 0.70 7.70 6.20
C ASP A 264 0.11 6.55 7.03
N LEU A 265 0.36 6.57 8.34
CA LEU A 265 -0.16 5.58 9.27
C LEU A 265 -1.68 5.79 9.46
N ARG A 266 -2.46 4.94 8.82
CA ARG A 266 -3.92 4.96 8.95
C ARG A 266 -4.37 4.23 10.22
N PRO A 267 -5.48 4.64 10.85
CA PRO A 267 -6.11 3.84 11.89
C PRO A 267 -6.41 2.43 11.39
N LEU A 268 -6.14 1.41 12.21
CA LEU A 268 -6.22 0.01 11.80
C LEU A 268 -7.60 -0.41 11.26
N ALA A 269 -8.67 0.14 11.82
CA ALA A 269 -10.02 -0.12 11.32
C ALA A 269 -10.21 0.39 9.88
N HIS A 270 -9.66 1.57 9.55
CA HIS A 270 -9.71 2.13 8.21
C HIS A 270 -8.84 1.31 7.25
N GLU A 271 -7.63 0.95 7.66
CA GLU A 271 -6.73 0.13 6.85
C GLU A 271 -7.33 -1.26 6.56
N LEU A 272 -7.97 -1.89 7.55
CA LEU A 272 -8.71 -3.14 7.34
C LEU A 272 -9.87 -2.97 6.36
N GLN A 273 -10.63 -1.87 6.46
CA GLN A 273 -11.73 -1.60 5.54
C GLN A 273 -11.23 -1.45 4.08
N LEU A 274 -10.06 -0.81 3.89
CA LEU A 274 -9.40 -0.72 2.59
C LEU A 274 -8.95 -2.08 2.07
N CYS A 275 -8.35 -2.93 2.91
CA CYS A 275 -8.03 -4.32 2.57
C CYS A 275 -9.30 -5.09 2.18
N GLN A 276 -10.36 -4.96 2.98
CA GLN A 276 -11.64 -5.64 2.78
C GLN A 276 -12.33 -5.27 1.48
N ARG A 277 -12.09 -4.07 0.92
CA ARG A 277 -12.61 -3.73 -0.42
C ARG A 277 -12.12 -4.68 -1.54
N TYR A 278 -10.99 -5.37 -1.34
CA TYR A 278 -10.41 -6.30 -2.32
C TYR A 278 -10.42 -7.74 -1.84
N TYR A 279 -10.28 -7.98 -0.54
CA TYR A 279 -10.36 -9.33 0.01
C TYR A 279 -11.02 -9.34 1.38
N GLU A 280 -12.12 -10.08 1.50
CA GLU A 280 -12.81 -10.28 2.78
C GLU A 280 -13.08 -11.76 3.02
N LYS A 281 -13.12 -12.15 4.29
CA LYS A 281 -13.54 -13.47 4.74
C LYS A 281 -14.48 -13.38 5.94
N SER A 282 -15.25 -14.44 6.20
CA SER A 282 -16.04 -14.54 7.43
C SER A 282 -15.26 -15.00 8.64
N TYR A 283 -14.16 -15.75 8.44
CA TYR A 283 -13.24 -16.15 9.50
C TYR A 283 -12.72 -14.95 10.31
N ASN A 284 -12.37 -15.19 11.57
CA ASN A 284 -11.57 -14.25 12.35
C ASN A 284 -10.27 -13.90 11.61
N LEU A 285 -9.77 -12.67 11.78
CA LEU A 285 -8.67 -12.13 10.97
C LEU A 285 -7.42 -13.04 10.98
N ASP A 286 -7.07 -13.61 12.13
CA ASP A 286 -5.91 -14.48 12.29
C ASP A 286 -6.14 -15.96 11.92
N VAL A 287 -7.37 -16.35 11.56
CA VAL A 287 -7.69 -17.74 11.17
C VAL A 287 -7.63 -17.87 9.64
N PRO A 288 -6.68 -18.63 9.07
CA PRO A 288 -6.57 -18.78 7.62
C PRO A 288 -7.83 -19.42 7.02
N PRO A 289 -8.27 -19.00 5.83
CA PRO A 289 -9.33 -19.68 5.09
C PRO A 289 -9.05 -21.17 4.88
N GLY A 290 -10.10 -21.99 4.95
CA GLY A 290 -9.97 -23.45 4.85
C GLY A 290 -9.51 -24.12 6.15
N THR A 291 -9.44 -23.37 7.26
CA THR A 291 -9.30 -23.96 8.60
C THR A 291 -10.65 -24.53 9.05
N ALA A 292 -10.64 -25.70 9.67
CA ALA A 292 -11.79 -26.25 10.38
C ALA A 292 -12.04 -25.46 11.67
N ASP A 293 -12.88 -24.43 11.58
CA ASP A 293 -13.23 -23.53 12.66
C ASP A 293 -14.71 -23.18 12.53
N GLY A 294 -15.41 -23.15 13.67
CA GLY A 294 -16.82 -22.78 13.72
C GLY A 294 -17.06 -21.32 14.15
N ILE A 295 -16.03 -20.61 14.59
CA ILE A 295 -16.15 -19.28 15.16
C ILE A 295 -16.30 -18.24 14.04
N GLY A 296 -17.41 -17.50 14.04
CA GLY A 296 -17.69 -16.46 13.03
C GLY A 296 -18.24 -17.00 11.70
N ARG A 297 -18.65 -18.29 11.67
CA ARG A 297 -19.31 -18.89 10.50
C ARG A 297 -20.69 -18.28 10.24
N ASP A 298 -21.09 -18.26 8.98
CA ASP A 298 -22.48 -18.01 8.61
C ASP A 298 -23.26 -19.31 8.75
N ASN A 299 -24.53 -19.21 9.15
CA ASN A 299 -25.40 -20.37 9.22
C ASN A 299 -26.85 -20.04 8.91
N GLN A 300 -27.57 -21.07 8.46
CA GLN A 300 -28.98 -21.03 8.16
C GLN A 300 -29.57 -22.43 8.33
N PHE A 301 -30.42 -22.59 9.36
CA PHE A 301 -31.09 -23.86 9.67
C PHE A 301 -32.59 -23.68 9.50
N TYR A 302 -33.15 -24.33 8.49
CA TYR A 302 -34.60 -24.46 8.27
C TYR A 302 -35.08 -25.85 8.68
N ASP A 303 -36.38 -26.01 8.90
CA ASP A 303 -36.99 -27.31 9.19
C ASP A 303 -36.74 -28.33 8.06
N ARG A 304 -36.77 -29.63 8.41
CA ARG A 304 -36.26 -30.77 7.60
C ARG A 304 -36.85 -30.84 6.18
N SER A 305 -36.22 -30.15 5.23
CA SER A 305 -36.33 -30.45 3.80
C SER A 305 -35.13 -31.31 3.40
N VAL A 306 -35.34 -32.63 3.31
CA VAL A 306 -34.28 -33.59 3.01
C VAL A 306 -34.15 -33.74 1.50
N GLY A 307 -32.93 -33.60 0.96
CA GLY A 307 -32.66 -33.86 -0.47
C GLY A 307 -33.19 -32.82 -1.46
N VAL A 308 -33.66 -31.66 -0.98
CA VAL A 308 -34.11 -30.54 -1.83
C VAL A 308 -33.05 -29.44 -1.82
N GLY A 309 -32.80 -28.82 -2.98
CA GLY A 309 -31.89 -27.67 -3.08
C GLY A 309 -32.31 -26.55 -2.13
N SER A 310 -31.38 -26.11 -1.30
CA SER A 310 -31.58 -25.04 -0.31
C SER A 310 -30.68 -23.86 -0.63
N THR A 311 -31.01 -22.69 -0.08
CA THR A 311 -30.29 -21.45 -0.36
C THR A 311 -29.87 -20.75 0.93
N SER A 312 -28.67 -20.18 0.92
CA SER A 312 -28.16 -19.25 1.92
C SER A 312 -27.58 -18.02 1.21
N HIS A 313 -26.99 -17.09 1.96
CA HIS A 313 -26.43 -15.86 1.41
C HIS A 313 -25.10 -15.49 2.06
N ILE A 314 -24.25 -14.85 1.27
CA ILE A 314 -23.04 -14.15 1.70
C ILE A 314 -23.34 -12.66 1.72
N ARG A 315 -22.93 -11.95 2.78
CA ARG A 315 -22.94 -10.49 2.87
C ARG A 315 -21.55 -9.98 3.21
N CYS A 316 -20.98 -9.18 2.32
CA CYS A 316 -19.73 -8.51 2.57
C CYS A 316 -19.94 -7.29 3.47
N ARG A 317 -19.04 -7.04 4.42
CA ARG A 317 -19.06 -5.83 5.25
C ARG A 317 -18.74 -4.58 4.45
N VAL A 318 -17.91 -4.73 3.42
CA VAL A 318 -17.48 -3.65 2.52
C VAL A 318 -17.83 -4.03 1.08
N PRO A 319 -18.49 -3.17 0.28
CA PRO A 319 -18.65 -3.40 -1.15
C PRO A 319 -17.30 -3.60 -1.83
N LYS A 320 -17.18 -4.65 -2.66
CA LYS A 320 -15.95 -4.95 -3.39
C LYS A 320 -15.77 -4.05 -4.61
N ARG A 321 -14.53 -3.93 -5.08
CA ARG A 321 -14.22 -3.13 -6.27
C ARG A 321 -14.92 -3.64 -7.54
N VAL A 322 -15.06 -4.96 -7.67
CA VAL A 322 -15.72 -5.69 -8.77
C VAL A 322 -16.50 -6.84 -8.15
N ILE A 323 -17.30 -7.56 -8.94
CA ILE A 323 -17.94 -8.79 -8.47
C ILE A 323 -16.82 -9.77 -8.08
N PRO A 324 -16.69 -10.15 -6.79
CA PRO A 324 -15.59 -10.98 -6.34
C PRO A 324 -15.80 -12.44 -6.73
N ALA A 325 -14.71 -13.20 -6.78
CA ALA A 325 -14.74 -14.64 -6.71
C ALA A 325 -15.06 -15.06 -5.27
N TYR A 326 -16.25 -15.61 -5.07
CA TYR A 326 -16.66 -16.18 -3.79
C TYR A 326 -16.24 -17.64 -3.68
N THR A 327 -15.67 -18.01 -2.54
CA THR A 327 -15.40 -19.41 -2.18
C THR A 327 -16.04 -19.70 -0.84
N VAL A 328 -16.78 -20.80 -0.74
CA VAL A 328 -17.41 -21.28 0.50
C VAL A 328 -16.59 -22.45 1.05
N TYR A 329 -16.44 -22.50 2.36
CA TYR A 329 -15.68 -23.53 3.08
C TYR A 329 -16.55 -24.16 4.16
N SER A 330 -16.48 -25.47 4.28
CA SER A 330 -17.07 -26.16 5.43
C SER A 330 -16.39 -25.70 6.71
N ASP A 331 -17.17 -25.28 7.69
CA ASP A 331 -16.68 -24.91 9.01
C ASP A 331 -16.21 -26.14 9.84
N VAL A 332 -16.64 -27.35 9.46
CA VAL A 332 -16.29 -28.59 10.16
C VAL A 332 -14.94 -29.17 9.71
N ASN A 333 -14.62 -29.09 8.42
CA ASN A 333 -13.41 -29.73 7.87
C ASN A 333 -12.58 -28.81 6.97
N GLY A 334 -12.97 -27.55 6.80
CA GLY A 334 -12.22 -26.57 6.01
C GLY A 334 -12.27 -26.79 4.49
N GLN A 335 -12.99 -27.79 3.99
CA GLN A 335 -13.00 -28.09 2.55
C GLN A 335 -13.75 -27.00 1.77
N ALA A 336 -13.14 -26.53 0.69
CA ALA A 336 -13.76 -25.61 -0.25
C ALA A 336 -14.92 -26.28 -1.02
N GLY A 337 -15.95 -25.50 -1.35
CA GLY A 337 -17.16 -25.97 -2.05
C GLY A 337 -18.09 -26.81 -1.19
N ARG A 338 -17.93 -26.77 0.15
CA ARG A 338 -18.70 -27.57 1.10
C ARG A 338 -19.41 -26.71 2.14
N VAL A 339 -20.51 -27.23 2.66
CA VAL A 339 -21.23 -26.68 3.83
C VAL A 339 -21.37 -27.78 4.87
N SER A 340 -21.67 -27.43 6.12
CA SER A 340 -21.96 -28.40 7.18
C SER A 340 -23.44 -28.34 7.57
N GLY A 341 -24.07 -29.49 7.78
CA GLY A 341 -25.44 -29.58 8.30
C GLY A 341 -25.51 -29.46 9.82
N ALA A 342 -26.73 -29.47 10.38
CA ALA A 342 -26.98 -29.30 11.81
C ALA A 342 -26.24 -30.31 12.72
N SER A 343 -25.95 -31.51 12.21
CA SER A 343 -25.21 -32.56 12.92
C SER A 343 -23.76 -32.72 12.43
N GLY A 344 -23.23 -31.71 11.74
CA GLY A 344 -21.86 -31.70 11.21
C GLY A 344 -21.66 -32.49 9.91
N GLY A 345 -22.73 -33.03 9.31
CA GLY A 345 -22.63 -33.75 8.04
C GLY A 345 -22.23 -32.83 6.88
N ILE A 346 -21.29 -33.28 6.05
CA ILE A 346 -20.71 -32.46 4.97
C ILE A 346 -21.62 -32.46 3.74
N GLY A 347 -22.25 -31.32 3.49
CA GLY A 347 -23.01 -31.01 2.27
C GLY A 347 -22.15 -30.43 1.15
N THR A 348 -22.79 -30.15 0.02
CA THR A 348 -22.14 -29.63 -1.19
C THR A 348 -22.72 -28.28 -1.57
N VAL A 349 -21.88 -27.32 -1.92
CA VAL A 349 -22.30 -26.09 -2.61
C VAL A 349 -22.56 -26.44 -4.07
N THR A 350 -23.78 -26.23 -4.54
CA THR A 350 -24.17 -26.56 -5.91
C THR A 350 -23.91 -25.40 -6.87
N SER A 351 -24.08 -24.15 -6.41
CA SER A 351 -23.75 -22.96 -7.19
C SER A 351 -23.71 -21.70 -6.32
N ILE A 352 -22.93 -20.71 -6.72
CA ILE A 352 -23.02 -19.34 -6.22
C ILE A 352 -23.63 -18.48 -7.32
N VAL A 353 -24.77 -17.85 -7.04
CA VAL A 353 -25.58 -17.11 -8.03
C VAL A 353 -25.91 -15.71 -7.53
N TYR A 354 -26.33 -14.84 -8.44
CA TYR A 354 -26.60 -13.42 -8.15
C TYR A 354 -25.44 -12.72 -7.43
N ALA A 355 -24.20 -13.06 -7.81
CA ALA A 355 -23.01 -12.46 -7.24
C ALA A 355 -22.95 -10.98 -7.60
N GLY A 356 -22.82 -10.14 -6.58
CA GLY A 356 -22.61 -8.70 -6.68
C GLY A 356 -21.44 -8.27 -5.81
N GLN A 357 -21.12 -6.98 -5.82
CA GLN A 357 -20.03 -6.42 -5.00
C GLN A 357 -20.29 -6.53 -3.49
N SER A 358 -21.55 -6.69 -3.06
CA SER A 358 -21.93 -6.68 -1.64
C SER A 358 -22.31 -8.06 -1.09
N GLY A 359 -22.39 -9.09 -1.93
CA GLY A 359 -22.85 -10.41 -1.52
C GLY A 359 -23.22 -11.31 -2.69
N ALA A 360 -23.64 -12.52 -2.35
CA ALA A 360 -24.13 -13.51 -3.31
C ALA A 360 -25.11 -14.48 -2.65
N GLN A 361 -25.88 -15.20 -3.44
CA GLN A 361 -26.68 -16.33 -3.00
C GLN A 361 -25.87 -17.62 -3.14
N VAL A 362 -25.91 -18.48 -2.12
CA VAL A 362 -25.26 -19.80 -2.09
C VAL A 362 -26.33 -20.87 -2.16
N ASN A 363 -26.39 -21.61 -3.26
CA ASN A 363 -27.22 -22.80 -3.37
C ASN A 363 -26.43 -24.01 -2.87
N TYR A 364 -27.06 -24.88 -2.09
CA TYR A 364 -26.41 -26.04 -1.51
C TYR A 364 -27.37 -27.22 -1.34
N GLN A 365 -26.78 -28.39 -1.09
CA GLN A 365 -27.47 -29.60 -0.67
C GLN A 365 -26.78 -30.14 0.59
N SER A 366 -27.53 -30.29 1.68
CA SER A 366 -27.01 -30.90 2.92
C SER A 366 -26.70 -32.38 2.71
N ALA A 367 -25.81 -32.93 3.55
CA ALA A 367 -25.59 -34.38 3.59
C ALA A 367 -26.90 -35.14 3.88
N ALA A 368 -26.99 -36.41 3.44
CA ALA A 368 -28.14 -37.25 3.76
C ALA A 368 -28.38 -37.30 5.29
N GLY A 369 -29.64 -37.19 5.70
CA GLY A 369 -30.04 -37.16 7.11
C GLY A 369 -29.71 -35.85 7.85
N ASN A 370 -29.14 -34.85 7.19
CA ASN A 370 -28.88 -33.52 7.76
C ASN A 370 -29.81 -32.45 7.16
N TRP A 371 -29.87 -31.29 7.81
CA TRP A 371 -30.61 -30.11 7.35
C TRP A 371 -29.82 -28.84 7.62
N GLY A 372 -30.18 -27.76 6.90
CA GLY A 372 -29.53 -26.46 6.98
C GLY A 372 -28.08 -26.46 6.49
N SER A 373 -27.42 -25.32 6.66
CA SER A 373 -26.02 -25.10 6.34
C SER A 373 -25.35 -24.21 7.37
N SER A 374 -24.12 -24.53 7.74
CA SER A 374 -23.13 -23.61 8.27
C SER A 374 -21.89 -23.65 7.39
N PHE A 375 -21.22 -22.50 7.25
CA PHE A 375 -20.02 -22.40 6.42
C PHE A 375 -19.25 -21.10 6.69
N HIS A 376 -18.00 -21.08 6.26
CA HIS A 376 -17.23 -19.87 6.06
C HIS A 376 -17.13 -19.49 4.59
N TRP A 377 -16.69 -18.28 4.31
CA TRP A 377 -16.49 -17.82 2.94
C TRP A 377 -15.31 -16.85 2.81
N THR A 378 -14.84 -16.70 1.58
CA THR A 378 -13.95 -15.64 1.12
C THR A 378 -14.56 -14.94 -0.09
N ALA A 379 -14.25 -13.66 -0.26
CA ALA A 379 -14.64 -12.83 -1.39
C ALA A 379 -13.39 -12.14 -1.94
N ASP A 380 -12.93 -12.57 -3.12
CA ASP A 380 -11.69 -12.10 -3.74
C ASP A 380 -11.98 -11.23 -4.97
N ALA A 381 -11.67 -9.94 -4.88
CA ALA A 381 -11.82 -8.94 -5.93
C ALA A 381 -10.48 -8.25 -6.23
N GLU A 382 -9.37 -8.97 -6.21
CA GLU A 382 -8.06 -8.41 -6.59
C GLU A 382 -7.97 -7.99 -8.08
N LEU A 383 -6.94 -7.19 -8.39
CA LEU A 383 -6.65 -6.62 -9.72
C LEU A 383 -5.90 -7.57 -10.66
#